data_AF-A0A077DCY6-F1
#
_entry.id   AF-A0A077DCY6-F1
#
_cell.length_a   1.000
_cell.length_b   1.000
_cell.length_c   1.000
_cell.angle_alpha   90.00
_cell.angle_beta   90.00
_cell.angle_gamma   90.00
#
_symmetry.space_group_name_H-M   'P 1'
#
loop_
_entity.id
_entity.type
_entity.pdbx_description
1 polymer ?
#
loop_
_entity_poly.entity_id
_entity_poly.type
_entity_poly.pdbx_seq_one_letter_code
_entity_poly.pdbx_strand_id
1 'polypeptide(L)'
;MSWRSITFILIVLAILAVMAGVPLGEKLGRNVPTKSNLADTTANDLNPAVSANGLPIMHQPPQPLMDGTMGVPKTLPIVDWRIDPDNRTQADTAALSSSSIQFNFVQGSTATNIAHTEDVETIDHNRFKVDVMDSQAPLWVSSFKRAMSECRAKGFNERPACIREVRQLYCGANHAWGEVEDCPAQ
;
A
#
# COMPACT_ATOMS: atom_id res chain seq x y z
N MET A 1 -10.75 30.47 55.34
CA MET A 1 -11.02 29.03 55.59
C MET A 1 -9.75 28.38 56.10
N SER A 2 -9.85 27.48 57.10
CA SER A 2 -8.68 26.87 57.76
C SER A 2 -7.98 25.87 56.83
N TRP A 3 -6.65 25.95 56.68
CA TRP A 3 -5.84 24.98 55.93
C TRP A 3 -6.12 23.53 56.36
N ARG A 4 -6.36 23.31 57.65
CA ARG A 4 -6.69 21.98 58.20
C ARG A 4 -8.00 21.44 57.64
N SER A 5 -9.05 22.27 57.52
CA SER A 5 -10.31 21.84 56.91
C SER A 5 -10.14 21.45 55.43
N ILE A 6 -9.24 22.11 54.68
CA ILE A 6 -8.92 21.72 53.30
C ILE A 6 -8.25 20.34 53.28
N THR A 7 -7.26 20.11 54.14
CA THR A 7 -6.56 18.81 54.17
C THR A 7 -7.49 17.65 54.54
N PHE A 8 -8.44 17.85 55.47
CA PHE A 8 -9.40 16.80 55.82
C PHE A 8 -10.36 16.48 54.68
N ILE A 9 -10.86 17.48 53.97
CA ILE A 9 -11.76 17.27 52.82
C ILE A 9 -11.03 16.52 51.70
N LEU A 10 -9.77 16.89 51.41
CA LEU A 10 -8.98 16.23 50.38
C LEU A 10 -8.69 14.76 50.72
N ILE A 11 -8.37 14.45 51.97
CA ILE A 11 -8.13 13.06 52.41
C ILE A 11 -9.41 12.23 52.27
N VAL A 12 -10.56 12.77 52.68
CA VAL A 12 -11.85 12.07 52.57
C VAL A 12 -12.22 11.81 51.11
N LEU A 13 -12.02 12.79 50.22
CA LEU A 13 -12.25 12.64 48.79
C LEU A 13 -11.31 11.60 48.15
N ALA A 14 -10.03 11.60 48.54
CA ALA A 14 -9.06 10.63 48.03
C ALA A 14 -9.43 9.19 48.43
N ILE A 15 -9.87 8.98 49.67
CA ILE A 15 -10.31 7.66 50.15
C ILE A 15 -11.58 7.21 49.40
N LEU A 16 -12.57 8.10 49.23
CA LEU A 16 -13.77 7.80 48.46
C LEU A 16 -13.48 7.42 47.01
N ALA A 17 -12.52 8.11 46.36
CA ALA A 17 -12.14 7.82 44.98
C ALA A 17 -11.49 6.42 44.84
N VAL A 18 -10.60 6.05 45.76
CA VAL A 18 -9.94 4.73 45.73
C VAL A 18 -10.95 3.61 45.96
N MET A 19 -11.86 3.77 46.93
CA MET A 19 -12.89 2.78 47.26
C MET A 19 -13.86 2.55 46.09
N ALA A 20 -14.18 3.58 45.32
CA ALA A 20 -15.06 3.48 44.17
C ALA A 20 -14.36 2.91 42.92
N GLY A 21 -13.06 3.17 42.74
CA GLY A 21 -12.32 2.80 41.53
C GLY A 21 -12.05 1.29 41.40
N VAL A 22 -11.64 0.64 42.49
CA VAL A 22 -11.25 -0.80 42.49
C VAL A 22 -12.39 -1.74 42.03
N PRO A 23 -13.62 -1.69 42.56
CA PRO A 23 -14.68 -2.62 42.17
C PRO A 23 -15.17 -2.41 40.73
N LEU A 24 -15.03 -1.18 40.20
CA LEU A 24 -15.42 -0.88 38.83
C LEU A 24 -14.50 -1.59 37.82
N GLY A 25 -13.20 -1.70 38.14
CA GLY A 25 -12.22 -2.41 37.31
C GLY A 25 -12.54 -3.90 37.18
N GLU A 26 -12.88 -4.56 38.28
CA GLU A 26 -13.23 -5.99 38.26
C GLU A 26 -14.52 -6.26 37.46
N LYS A 27 -15.51 -5.36 37.60
CA LYS A 27 -16.77 -5.45 36.86
C LYS A 27 -16.57 -5.29 35.35
N LEU A 28 -15.66 -4.41 34.93
CA LEU A 28 -15.30 -4.24 33.52
C LEU A 28 -14.66 -5.52 32.97
N GLY A 29 -13.72 -6.13 33.70
CA GLY A 29 -13.05 -7.38 33.30
C GLY A 29 -14.02 -8.55 33.10
N ARG A 30 -15.01 -8.69 33.99
CA ARG A 30 -16.03 -9.76 33.90
C ARG A 30 -16.98 -9.60 32.72
N ASN A 31 -17.18 -8.36 32.26
CA ASN A 31 -18.11 -8.05 31.18
C ASN A 31 -17.43 -7.92 29.81
N VAL A 32 -16.12 -8.16 29.70
CA VAL A 32 -15.42 -8.15 28.42
C VAL A 32 -15.91 -9.33 27.58
N PRO A 33 -16.25 -9.13 26.29
CA PRO A 33 -16.57 -10.23 25.39
C PRO A 33 -15.34 -11.14 25.20
N THR A 34 -15.49 -12.42 25.53
CA THR A 34 -14.41 -13.44 25.48
C THR A 34 -14.11 -13.95 24.08
N LYS A 35 -14.83 -13.47 23.06
CA LYS A 35 -14.59 -13.81 21.66
C LYS A 35 -14.70 -12.56 20.81
N SER A 36 -13.66 -12.29 20.02
CA SER A 36 -13.82 -11.44 18.83
C SER A 36 -14.75 -12.16 17.86
N ASN A 37 -15.56 -11.42 17.10
CA ASN A 37 -16.39 -11.96 16.03
C ASN A 37 -15.50 -12.29 14.81
N LEU A 38 -14.55 -13.19 15.02
CA LEU A 38 -13.76 -13.80 13.97
C LEU A 38 -14.30 -15.21 13.80
N ALA A 39 -14.46 -15.64 12.55
CA ALA A 39 -14.82 -17.02 12.26
C ALA A 39 -13.82 -17.96 12.95
N ASP A 40 -14.35 -18.92 13.70
CA ASP A 40 -13.60 -19.93 14.45
C ASP A 40 -12.88 -20.85 13.45
N THR A 41 -11.71 -20.42 12.98
CA THR A 41 -10.89 -21.16 12.01
C THR A 41 -10.18 -22.35 12.65
N THR A 42 -10.27 -22.49 13.97
CA THR A 42 -9.66 -23.60 14.74
C THR A 42 -10.24 -24.97 14.37
N ALA A 43 -11.44 -25.05 13.79
CA ALA A 43 -12.00 -26.29 13.26
C ALA A 43 -11.35 -26.73 11.92
N ASN A 44 -10.71 -25.80 11.21
CA ASN A 44 -9.99 -26.04 9.96
C ASN A 44 -8.46 -26.08 10.15
N ASP A 45 -7.97 -25.92 11.39
CA ASP A 45 -6.55 -25.92 11.70
C ASP A 45 -6.06 -27.37 11.80
N LEU A 46 -5.82 -27.97 10.63
CA LEU A 46 -5.22 -29.30 10.50
C LEU A 46 -3.85 -29.30 11.20
N ASN A 47 -3.59 -30.31 12.04
CA ASN A 47 -2.31 -30.47 12.72
C ASN A 47 -1.15 -30.31 11.71
N PRO A 48 -0.18 -29.39 11.94
CA PRO A 48 0.82 -29.07 10.95
C PRO A 48 1.61 -30.32 10.57
N ALA A 49 1.90 -30.49 9.29
CA ALA A 49 2.72 -31.62 8.82
C ALA A 49 4.10 -31.55 9.51
N VAL A 50 4.48 -32.63 10.18
CA VAL A 50 5.72 -32.71 10.95
C VAL A 50 6.77 -33.44 10.11
N SER A 51 7.97 -32.87 10.03
CA SER A 51 9.11 -33.51 9.37
C SER A 51 9.60 -34.71 10.19
N ALA A 52 10.40 -35.60 9.59
CA ALA A 52 10.92 -36.80 10.24
C ALA A 52 11.70 -36.55 11.56
N ASN A 53 12.13 -35.31 11.78
CA ASN A 53 12.82 -34.80 12.97
C ASN A 53 11.89 -34.12 13.99
N GLY A 54 10.56 -34.24 13.87
CA GLY A 54 9.62 -33.71 14.85
C GLY A 54 9.37 -32.20 14.77
N LEU A 55 9.98 -31.52 13.79
CA LEU A 55 9.79 -30.09 13.57
C LEU A 55 8.60 -29.82 12.65
N PRO A 56 7.79 -28.78 12.93
CA PRO A 56 6.68 -28.40 12.06
C PRO A 56 7.23 -27.91 10.70
N ILE A 57 6.72 -28.50 9.61
CA ILE A 57 7.04 -28.06 8.24
C ILE A 57 6.23 -26.80 7.98
N MET A 58 6.88 -25.66 8.08
CA MET A 58 6.33 -24.39 7.63
C MET A 58 6.48 -24.33 6.11
N HIS A 59 5.37 -24.26 5.37
CA HIS A 59 5.42 -24.00 3.94
C HIS A 59 5.92 -22.56 3.73
N GLN A 60 7.16 -22.42 3.29
CA GLN A 60 7.71 -21.13 2.93
C GLN A 60 7.04 -20.66 1.64
N PRO A 61 6.52 -19.42 1.57
CA PRO A 61 5.91 -18.91 0.36
C PRO A 61 6.94 -18.96 -0.78
N PRO A 62 6.54 -19.33 -2.01
CA PRO A 62 7.45 -19.37 -3.14
C PRO A 62 8.05 -17.98 -3.34
N GLN A 63 9.38 -17.91 -3.40
CA GLN A 63 10.06 -16.64 -3.65
C GLN A 63 9.59 -16.08 -5.01
N PRO A 64 9.33 -14.76 -5.10
CA PRO A 64 9.04 -14.16 -6.38
C PRO A 64 10.26 -14.29 -7.29
N LEU A 65 10.00 -14.64 -8.56
CA LEU A 65 11.04 -14.60 -9.58
C LEU A 65 11.49 -13.15 -9.81
N MET A 66 12.68 -12.95 -10.37
CA MET A 66 13.20 -11.60 -10.71
C MET A 66 12.24 -10.84 -11.66
N ASP A 67 11.41 -11.57 -12.41
CA ASP A 67 10.38 -11.04 -13.31
C ASP A 67 9.05 -10.71 -12.59
N GLY A 68 8.96 -10.86 -11.27
CA GLY A 68 7.75 -10.63 -10.47
C GLY A 68 6.65 -11.70 -10.61
N THR A 69 6.89 -12.73 -11.42
CA THR A 69 5.97 -13.87 -11.54
C THR A 69 6.15 -14.84 -10.37
N MET A 70 5.06 -15.43 -9.90
CA MET A 70 5.10 -16.51 -8.90
C MET A 70 5.24 -17.85 -9.62
N GLY A 71 6.23 -18.65 -9.25
CA GLY A 71 6.35 -20.03 -9.74
C GLY A 71 7.77 -20.45 -10.09
N VAL A 72 7.88 -21.64 -10.69
CA VAL A 72 9.13 -22.20 -11.20
C VAL A 72 9.56 -21.41 -12.44
N PRO A 73 10.86 -21.05 -12.58
CA PRO A 73 11.35 -20.37 -13.76
C PRO A 73 10.95 -21.09 -15.05
N LYS A 74 10.48 -20.34 -16.05
CA LYS A 74 10.26 -20.88 -17.39
C LYS A 74 11.59 -21.38 -17.93
N THR A 75 11.63 -22.62 -18.41
CA THR A 75 12.79 -23.13 -19.13
C THR A 75 13.08 -22.22 -20.31
N LEU A 76 14.28 -21.64 -20.35
CA LEU A 76 14.68 -20.75 -21.42
C LEU A 76 14.61 -21.50 -22.76
N PRO A 77 14.11 -20.87 -23.84
CA PRO A 77 14.19 -21.48 -25.17
C PRO A 77 15.66 -21.69 -25.52
N ILE A 78 15.99 -22.87 -26.06
CA ILE A 78 17.32 -23.15 -26.60
C ILE A 78 17.52 -22.21 -27.79
N VAL A 79 18.37 -21.20 -27.59
CA VAL A 79 18.87 -20.34 -28.65
C VAL A 79 20.02 -21.09 -29.32
N ASP A 80 19.87 -21.33 -30.63
CA ASP A 80 20.99 -21.76 -31.47
C ASP A 80 21.95 -20.57 -31.57
N TRP A 81 23.06 -20.65 -30.82
CA TRP A 81 24.08 -19.60 -30.74
C TRP A 81 24.96 -19.53 -32.00
N ARG A 82 24.58 -20.23 -33.08
CA ARG A 82 25.27 -20.22 -34.36
C ARG A 82 24.91 -18.96 -35.15
N ILE A 83 25.90 -18.11 -35.34
CA ILE A 83 25.81 -16.93 -36.22
C ILE A 83 25.64 -17.41 -37.67
N ASP A 84 24.54 -17.03 -38.30
CA ASP A 84 24.34 -17.21 -39.74
C ASP A 84 25.38 -16.35 -40.48
N PRO A 85 26.26 -16.94 -41.32
CA PRO A 85 27.32 -16.21 -42.00
C PRO A 85 26.79 -15.07 -42.89
N ASP A 86 25.55 -15.16 -43.36
CA ASP A 86 24.94 -14.15 -44.23
C ASP A 86 24.65 -12.83 -43.47
N ASN A 87 24.45 -12.88 -42.16
CA ASN A 87 24.18 -11.71 -41.30
C ASN A 87 25.43 -11.06 -40.70
N ARG A 88 26.64 -11.64 -40.86
CA ARG A 88 27.88 -11.07 -40.28
C ARG A 88 28.20 -9.67 -40.82
N THR A 89 27.92 -9.44 -42.10
CA THR A 89 28.26 -8.17 -42.77
C THR A 89 27.45 -6.97 -42.22
N GLN A 90 26.25 -7.22 -41.71
CA GLN A 90 25.36 -6.22 -41.11
C GLN A 90 25.72 -5.89 -39.65
N ALA A 91 26.22 -6.87 -38.89
CA ALA A 91 26.67 -6.66 -37.51
C ALA A 91 27.97 -5.86 -37.43
N ASP A 92 28.90 -6.10 -38.36
CA ASP A 92 30.17 -5.37 -38.42
C ASP A 92 29.97 -3.88 -38.77
N THR A 93 28.90 -3.53 -39.52
CA THR A 93 28.54 -2.14 -39.82
C THR A 93 27.84 -1.41 -38.66
N ALA A 94 27.08 -2.12 -37.81
CA ALA A 94 26.41 -1.54 -36.64
C ALA A 94 27.37 -1.26 -35.47
N ALA A 95 28.42 -2.07 -35.30
CA ALA A 95 29.44 -1.88 -34.27
C ALA A 95 30.27 -0.60 -34.47
N LEU A 96 30.46 -0.17 -35.72
CA LEU A 96 31.18 1.07 -36.05
C LEU A 96 30.36 2.34 -35.80
N SER A 97 29.04 2.21 -35.54
CA SER A 97 28.14 3.36 -35.33
C SER A 97 27.84 3.65 -33.85
N SER A 98 28.35 2.84 -32.92
CA SER A 98 28.05 2.96 -31.49
C SER A 98 29.02 3.88 -30.76
N SER A 99 29.09 5.15 -31.16
CA SER A 99 29.74 6.18 -30.35
C SER A 99 28.67 6.96 -29.59
N SER A 100 28.64 6.77 -28.27
CA SER A 100 27.87 7.49 -27.24
C SER A 100 26.37 7.15 -27.10
N ILE A 101 26.06 6.19 -26.22
CA ILE A 101 24.76 6.16 -25.53
C ILE A 101 24.85 7.19 -24.40
N GLN A 102 24.10 8.28 -24.50
CA GLN A 102 23.88 9.21 -23.39
C GLN A 102 22.62 8.77 -22.62
N PHE A 103 22.78 8.45 -21.34
CA PHE A 103 21.68 8.13 -20.43
C PHE A 103 21.07 9.42 -19.88
N ASN A 104 19.91 9.82 -20.39
CA ASN A 104 19.13 10.90 -19.79
C ASN A 104 18.19 10.32 -18.73
N PHE A 105 18.55 10.55 -17.47
CA PHE A 105 17.72 10.28 -16.30
C PHE A 105 16.57 11.28 -16.24
N VAL A 106 15.32 10.81 -16.38
CA VAL A 106 14.12 11.65 -16.20
C VAL A 106 13.81 11.72 -14.71
N GLN A 107 14.28 12.78 -14.05
CA GLN A 107 13.80 13.18 -12.73
C GLN A 107 12.57 14.07 -12.90
N GLY A 108 11.52 13.75 -12.15
CA GLY A 108 10.14 14.21 -12.31
C GLY A 108 9.96 15.66 -12.76
N SER A 109 9.24 15.84 -13.86
CA SER A 109 8.89 17.14 -14.41
C SER A 109 7.53 17.59 -13.89
N THR A 110 7.54 18.63 -13.05
CA THR A 110 6.42 19.57 -12.95
C THR A 110 6.29 20.29 -14.30
N ALA A 111 5.21 20.05 -15.03
CA ALA A 111 4.98 20.67 -16.33
C ALA A 111 4.49 22.13 -16.16
N THR A 112 5.35 23.08 -16.51
CA THR A 112 4.95 24.42 -16.97
C THR A 112 5.17 24.49 -18.48
N ASN A 113 4.10 24.84 -19.19
CA ASN A 113 4.00 24.99 -20.64
C ASN A 113 5.16 25.75 -21.28
N ILE A 114 5.77 25.17 -22.32
CA ILE A 114 6.45 25.91 -23.38
C ILE A 114 6.06 25.29 -24.71
N ALA A 115 5.36 26.07 -25.52
CA ALA A 115 5.03 25.78 -26.90
C ALA A 115 6.29 26.00 -27.77
N HIS A 116 6.69 24.99 -28.52
CA HIS A 116 7.49 25.18 -29.73
C HIS A 116 7.13 24.09 -30.73
N THR A 117 6.59 24.53 -31.86
CA THR A 117 6.29 23.78 -33.07
C THR A 117 7.58 23.53 -33.83
N GLU A 118 7.90 22.27 -34.13
CA GLU A 118 8.59 21.86 -35.36
C GLU A 118 8.48 20.33 -35.53
N ASP A 119 8.19 19.95 -36.76
CA ASP A 119 7.58 18.67 -37.14
C ASP A 119 8.56 17.49 -36.99
N VAL A 120 8.19 16.52 -36.15
CA VAL A 120 8.84 15.20 -36.07
C VAL A 120 7.81 14.15 -36.47
N GLU A 121 8.09 13.49 -37.59
CA GLU A 121 7.34 12.37 -38.14
C GLU A 121 7.25 11.26 -37.09
N THR A 122 6.04 10.98 -36.64
CA THR A 122 5.74 10.06 -35.56
C THR A 122 5.96 8.63 -35.99
N ILE A 123 6.93 7.94 -35.39
CA ILE A 123 6.98 6.48 -35.37
C ILE A 123 5.82 6.00 -34.48
N ASP A 124 4.81 5.42 -35.13
CA ASP A 124 3.67 4.72 -34.54
C ASP A 124 4.14 3.56 -33.64
N HIS A 125 4.39 3.89 -32.37
CA HIS A 125 4.43 2.89 -31.32
C HIS A 125 3.01 2.64 -30.89
N ASN A 126 2.43 1.65 -31.56
CA ASN A 126 1.12 1.10 -31.32
C ASN A 126 0.90 0.88 -29.81
N ARG A 127 0.22 1.87 -29.21
CA ARG A 127 -0.76 1.72 -28.14
C ARG A 127 -0.30 0.82 -26.98
N PHE A 128 0.61 1.33 -26.14
CA PHE A 128 0.54 0.97 -24.72
C PHE A 128 -0.79 1.53 -24.22
N LYS A 129 -1.80 0.67 -24.17
CA LYS A 129 -3.07 0.97 -23.54
C LYS A 129 -2.76 1.05 -22.04
N VAL A 130 -2.33 2.22 -21.58
CA VAL A 130 -2.65 2.60 -20.21
C VAL A 130 -4.17 2.62 -20.23
N ASP A 131 -4.80 1.63 -19.61
CA ASP A 131 -6.20 1.74 -19.24
C ASP A 131 -6.29 2.87 -18.22
N VAL A 132 -6.15 4.12 -18.69
CA VAL A 132 -6.90 5.22 -18.13
C VAL A 132 -8.32 4.87 -18.52
N MET A 133 -8.98 4.11 -17.64
CA MET A 133 -10.43 4.08 -17.58
C MET A 133 -10.84 5.53 -17.35
N ASP A 134 -11.00 6.25 -18.46
CA ASP A 134 -11.57 7.57 -18.55
C ASP A 134 -13.05 7.42 -18.27
N SER A 135 -13.35 7.29 -16.97
CA SER A 135 -14.68 7.42 -16.43
C SER A 135 -14.84 8.86 -15.96
N GLN A 136 -14.67 9.86 -16.84
CA GLN A 136 -14.99 11.26 -16.58
C GLN A 136 -14.75 11.64 -15.11
N ALA A 137 -13.53 11.40 -14.61
CA ALA A 137 -13.32 11.30 -13.17
C ALA A 137 -13.79 12.62 -12.56
N PRO A 138 -14.79 12.59 -11.66
CA PRO A 138 -15.44 13.82 -11.26
C PRO A 138 -14.40 14.77 -10.68
N LEU A 139 -14.49 16.07 -10.98
CA LEU A 139 -13.42 17.05 -10.75
C LEU A 139 -12.83 17.00 -9.32
N TRP A 140 -13.65 16.60 -8.33
CA TRP A 140 -13.26 16.42 -6.94
C TRP A 140 -12.22 15.29 -6.69
N VAL A 141 -12.11 14.30 -7.58
CA VAL A 141 -11.17 13.18 -7.41
C VAL A 141 -9.72 13.68 -7.41
N SER A 142 -9.43 14.74 -8.17
CA SER A 142 -8.10 15.36 -8.19
C SER A 142 -7.73 16.01 -6.86
N SER A 143 -8.66 16.74 -6.24
CA SER A 143 -8.44 17.38 -4.94
C SER A 143 -8.42 16.36 -3.81
N PHE A 144 -9.22 15.29 -3.90
CA PHE A 144 -9.17 14.15 -3.00
C PHE A 144 -7.80 13.46 -3.03
N LYS A 145 -7.25 13.14 -4.20
CA LYS A 145 -5.91 12.52 -4.32
C LYS A 145 -4.81 13.39 -3.70
N ARG A 146 -4.93 14.72 -3.82
CA ARG A 146 -4.03 15.68 -3.19
C ARG A 146 -4.18 15.70 -1.66
N ALA A 147 -5.40 15.77 -1.14
CA ALA A 147 -5.62 15.67 0.31
C ALA A 147 -5.11 14.33 0.88
N MET A 148 -5.23 13.25 0.09
CA MET A 148 -4.75 11.93 0.44
C MET A 148 -3.21 11.88 0.54
N SER A 149 -2.47 12.58 -0.34
CA SER A 149 -1.01 12.67 -0.25
C SER A 149 -0.56 13.52 0.93
N GLU A 150 -1.29 14.58 1.26
CA GLU A 150 -1.05 15.39 2.46
C GLU A 150 -1.23 14.56 3.74
N CYS A 151 -2.25 13.69 3.81
CA CYS A 151 -2.39 12.73 4.92
C CYS A 151 -1.25 11.72 4.99
N ARG A 152 -0.67 11.32 3.84
CA ARG A 152 0.51 10.46 3.81
C ARG A 152 1.77 11.19 4.29
N ALA A 153 1.85 12.52 4.19
CA ALA A 153 2.96 13.29 4.73
C ALA A 153 2.92 13.41 6.28
N LYS A 154 1.78 13.13 6.93
CA LYS A 154 1.63 13.14 8.39
C LYS A 154 2.32 11.95 9.07
N GLY A 155 2.58 12.10 10.37
CA GLY A 155 3.18 11.05 11.19
C GLY A 155 2.24 9.85 11.39
N PHE A 156 2.81 8.73 11.83
CA PHE A 156 2.09 7.45 12.01
C PHE A 156 0.82 7.58 12.86
N ASN A 157 0.84 8.40 13.90
CA ASN A 157 -0.29 8.56 14.83
C ASN A 157 -1.43 9.42 14.26
N GLU A 158 -1.13 10.35 13.35
CA GLU A 158 -2.08 11.33 12.83
C GLU A 158 -2.66 10.89 11.48
N ARG A 159 -1.87 10.11 10.72
CA ARG A 159 -2.24 9.59 9.41
C ARG A 159 -3.60 8.86 9.45
N PRO A 160 -3.89 7.90 10.35
CA PRO A 160 -5.17 7.19 10.35
C PRO A 160 -6.37 8.11 10.55
N ALA A 161 -6.26 9.11 11.41
CA ALA A 161 -7.32 10.09 11.65
C ALA A 161 -7.55 10.97 10.41
N CYS A 162 -6.48 11.49 9.81
CA CYS A 162 -6.51 12.29 8.58
C CYS A 162 -7.14 11.52 7.43
N ILE A 163 -6.71 10.27 7.21
CA ILE A 163 -7.24 9.41 6.12
C ILE A 163 -8.75 9.20 6.29
N ARG A 164 -9.21 8.93 7.52
CA ARG A 164 -10.63 8.72 7.81
C ARG A 164 -11.45 9.98 7.56
N GLU A 165 -10.95 11.13 7.99
CA GLU A 165 -11.63 12.43 7.82
C GLU A 165 -11.76 12.81 6.34
N VAL A 166 -10.67 12.71 5.57
CA VAL A 166 -10.67 12.99 4.13
C VAL A 166 -11.61 12.04 3.40
N ARG A 167 -11.59 10.74 3.70
CA ARG A 167 -12.55 9.79 3.10
C ARG A 167 -14.00 10.17 3.42
N GLN A 168 -14.29 10.60 4.63
CA GLN A 168 -15.64 11.00 5.00
C GLN A 168 -16.08 12.29 4.29
N LEU A 169 -15.17 13.26 4.12
CA LEU A 169 -15.45 14.52 3.41
C LEU A 169 -15.69 14.30 1.91
N TYR A 170 -14.92 13.42 1.27
CA TYR A 170 -14.99 13.23 -0.19
C TYR A 170 -15.86 12.03 -0.58
N CYS A 171 -15.57 10.82 -0.07
CA CYS A 171 -16.36 9.61 -0.38
C CYS A 171 -17.78 9.72 0.20
N GLY A 172 -17.91 10.29 1.40
CA GLY A 172 -19.21 10.51 2.05
C GLY A 172 -20.07 11.56 1.35
N ALA A 173 -19.51 12.73 1.03
CA ALA A 173 -20.28 13.80 0.38
C ALA A 173 -20.69 13.46 -1.07
N ASN A 174 -19.87 12.68 -1.78
CA ASN A 174 -20.13 12.31 -3.17
C ASN A 174 -20.72 10.90 -3.35
N HIS A 175 -21.11 10.22 -2.25
CA HIS A 175 -21.64 8.85 -2.26
C HIS A 175 -20.77 7.81 -3.01
N ALA A 176 -19.45 8.01 -3.01
CA ALA A 176 -18.51 7.26 -3.86
C ALA A 176 -17.87 6.04 -3.15
N TRP A 177 -18.52 5.51 -2.10
CA TRP A 177 -18.02 4.33 -1.38
C TRP A 177 -18.08 3.09 -2.27
N GLY A 178 -16.94 2.42 -2.48
CA GLY A 178 -16.85 1.22 -3.33
C GLY A 178 -16.80 1.49 -4.84
N GLU A 179 -16.90 2.74 -5.29
CA GLU A 179 -16.82 3.12 -6.71
C GLU A 179 -15.42 3.66 -7.10
N VAL A 180 -14.74 4.31 -6.16
CA VAL A 180 -13.37 4.84 -6.34
C VAL A 180 -12.37 3.98 -5.56
N GLU A 181 -11.22 3.64 -6.16
CA GLU A 181 -10.21 2.72 -5.60
C GLU A 181 -9.78 3.04 -4.15
N ASP A 182 -9.76 4.32 -3.78
CA ASP A 182 -9.32 4.80 -2.46
C ASP A 182 -10.45 4.82 -1.40
N CYS A 183 -11.71 4.52 -1.78
CA CYS A 183 -12.88 4.45 -0.93
C CYS A 183 -13.31 2.97 -0.74
N PRO A 184 -13.04 2.32 0.40
CA PRO A 184 -13.41 0.92 0.61
C PRO A 184 -14.93 0.73 0.57
N ALA A 185 -15.40 -0.40 0.03
CA ALA A 185 -16.79 -0.81 0.20
C ALA A 185 -17.06 -1.12 1.69
N GLN A 186 -18.20 -0.65 2.21
CA GLN A 186 -18.62 -0.88 3.59
C GLN A 186 -19.45 -2.16 3.74
#